data_AF-A0AAU1CBT4-F1
#
_entry.id   AF-A0AAU1CBT4-F1
#
_cell.length_a   1.000
_cell.length_b   1.000
_cell.length_c   1.000
_cell.angle_alpha   90.00
_cell.angle_beta   90.00
_cell.angle_gamma   90.00
#
_symmetry.space_group_name_H-M   'P 1'
#
loop_
_entity.id
_entity.type
_entity.pdbx_description
1 polymer ?
#
loop_
_entity_poly.entity_id
_entity_poly.type
_entity_poly.pdbx_seq_one_letter_code
_entity_poly.pdbx_strand_id
1 'polypeptide(L)'
;MPETSRSAAFRDEITEAFDLDPDHARIVDQAARILDELDLMESAIAQHGAIVQGRYGPQINPALEQADKHRKTFMALLKSLNLPRETAAEIASISAEGAEVVDLEAAAALARSASARKAANARWGNR
;
A
#
# COMPACT_ATOMS: atom_id res chain seq x y z
N MET A 1 -18.64 -8.44 -15.27
CA MET A 1 -18.13 -8.09 -13.93
C MET A 1 -16.89 -7.27 -14.18
N PRO A 2 -16.84 -5.97 -13.86
CA PRO A 2 -15.59 -5.24 -14.00
C PRO A 2 -14.63 -5.88 -13.00
N GLU A 3 -13.53 -6.48 -13.49
CA GLU A 3 -12.44 -6.89 -12.63
C GLU A 3 -11.89 -5.60 -12.02
N THR A 4 -12.26 -5.30 -10.78
CA THR A 4 -11.73 -4.13 -10.08
C THR A 4 -10.22 -4.29 -10.05
N SER A 5 -9.50 -3.45 -10.80
CA SER A 5 -8.05 -3.52 -10.87
C SER A 5 -7.48 -3.41 -9.45
N ARG A 6 -6.39 -4.12 -9.19
CA ARG A 6 -5.73 -4.12 -7.89
C ARG A 6 -5.37 -2.71 -7.45
N SER A 7 -5.06 -1.83 -8.40
CA SER A 7 -4.88 -0.39 -8.21
C SER A 7 -6.14 0.35 -7.75
N ALA A 8 -7.30 0.09 -8.34
CA ALA A 8 -8.55 0.75 -7.98
C ALA A 8 -8.98 0.37 -6.55
N ALA A 9 -8.90 -0.92 -6.23
CA ALA A 9 -9.18 -1.40 -4.87
C ALA A 9 -8.25 -0.78 -3.82
N PHE A 10 -6.96 -0.65 -4.13
CA PHE A 10 -5.99 0.01 -3.24
C PHE A 10 -6.30 1.51 -3.04
N ARG A 11 -6.65 2.23 -4.12
CA ARG A 11 -7.02 3.65 -4.01
C ARG A 11 -8.26 3.84 -3.17
N ASP A 12 -9.31 3.08 -3.44
CA ASP A 12 -10.59 3.17 -2.72
C ASP A 12 -10.40 2.86 -1.23
N GLU A 13 -9.59 1.84 -0.89
CA GLU A 13 -9.28 1.50 0.50
C GLU A 13 -8.53 2.63 1.24
N ILE A 14 -7.60 3.32 0.56
CA ILE A 14 -6.82 4.41 1.18
C ILE A 14 -7.65 5.69 1.29
N THR A 15 -8.43 6.05 0.27
CA THR A 15 -9.27 7.26 0.30
C THR A 15 -10.45 7.12 1.26
N GLU A 16 -10.95 5.90 1.49
CA GLU A 16 -11.95 5.65 2.54
C GLU A 16 -11.34 5.74 3.96
N ALA A 17 -10.08 5.32 4.12
CA ALA A 17 -9.42 5.27 5.42
C ALA A 17 -8.73 6.58 5.85
N PHE A 18 -8.34 7.44 4.91
CA PHE A 18 -7.57 8.66 5.15
C PHE A 18 -8.10 9.83 4.32
N ASP A 19 -8.20 10.99 4.97
CA ASP A 19 -8.37 12.26 4.26
C ASP A 19 -7.01 12.65 3.64
N LEU A 20 -6.91 12.57 2.31
CA LEU A 20 -5.66 12.76 1.58
C LEU A 20 -5.54 14.20 1.09
N ASP A 21 -4.46 14.86 1.50
CA ASP A 21 -3.99 16.08 0.86
C ASP A 21 -3.64 15.82 -0.64
N PRO A 22 -3.75 16.79 -1.55
CA PRO A 22 -3.50 16.57 -2.98
C PRO A 22 -2.10 16.01 -3.30
N ASP A 23 -1.09 16.31 -2.48
CA ASP A 23 0.25 15.74 -2.66
C ASP A 23 0.31 14.27 -2.24
N HIS A 24 -0.39 13.87 -1.18
CA HIS A 24 -0.54 12.47 -0.80
C HIS A 24 -1.37 11.68 -1.81
N ALA A 25 -2.44 12.28 -2.35
CA ALA A 25 -3.24 11.67 -3.40
C ALA A 25 -2.39 11.33 -4.64
N ARG A 26 -1.45 12.21 -5.03
CA ARG A 26 -0.50 11.92 -6.13
C ARG A 26 0.41 10.73 -5.85
N ILE A 27 0.88 10.59 -4.61
CA ILE A 27 1.75 9.46 -4.20
C ILE A 27 0.95 8.15 -4.23
N VAL A 28 -0.27 8.14 -3.68
CA VAL A 28 -1.19 6.99 -3.74
C VAL A 28 -1.48 6.61 -5.20
N ASP A 29 -1.69 7.62 -6.04
CA ASP A 29 -1.95 7.43 -7.46
C ASP A 29 -0.80 6.72 -8.18
N GLN A 30 0.43 7.13 -7.86
CA GLN A 30 1.65 6.54 -8.40
C GLN A 30 1.88 5.12 -7.85
N ALA A 31 1.63 4.91 -6.55
CA ALA A 31 1.73 3.60 -5.92
C ALA A 31 0.73 2.59 -6.52
N ALA A 32 -0.50 3.04 -6.80
CA ALA A 32 -1.53 2.24 -7.44
C ALA A 32 -1.12 1.78 -8.84
N ARG A 33 -0.50 2.65 -9.66
CA ARG A 33 0.00 2.26 -10.98
C ARG A 33 1.09 1.21 -10.89
N ILE A 34 1.98 1.31 -9.90
CA ILE A 34 3.04 0.32 -9.69
C ILE A 34 2.45 -1.05 -9.33
N LEU A 35 1.31 -1.11 -8.63
CA LEU A 35 0.62 -2.38 -8.36
C LEU A 35 0.12 -3.06 -9.64
N ASP A 36 -0.45 -2.31 -10.57
CA ASP A 36 -0.89 -2.88 -11.87
C ASP A 36 0.30 -3.38 -12.68
N GLU A 37 1.41 -2.63 -12.69
CA GLU A 37 2.65 -3.06 -13.34
C GLU A 37 3.22 -4.33 -12.71
N LEU A 38 3.15 -4.46 -11.38
CA LEU A 38 3.54 -5.68 -10.67
C LEU A 38 2.66 -6.86 -11.04
N ASP A 39 1.34 -6.68 -11.17
CA ASP A 39 0.43 -7.75 -11.58
C ASP A 39 0.74 -8.24 -13.01
N LEU A 40 1.11 -7.33 -13.92
CA LEU A 40 1.57 -7.71 -15.26
C LEU A 40 2.87 -8.54 -15.21
N MET A 41 3.84 -8.14 -14.38
CA MET A 41 5.09 -8.89 -14.22
C MET A 41 4.87 -10.25 -13.56
N GLU A 42 4.03 -10.32 -12.52
CA GLU A 42 3.66 -11.57 -11.84
C GLU A 42 2.94 -12.51 -12.80
N SER A 43 2.08 -11.98 -13.67
CA SER A 43 1.43 -12.75 -14.74
C SER A 43 2.44 -13.29 -15.76
N ALA A 44 3.42 -12.49 -16.16
CA ALA A 44 4.48 -12.92 -17.07
C ALA A 44 5.38 -14.01 -16.44
N ILE A 45 5.68 -13.90 -15.13
CA ILE A 45 6.43 -14.91 -14.38
C ILE A 45 5.61 -16.20 -14.26
N ALA A 46 4.30 -16.11 -14.00
CA ALA A 46 3.42 -17.27 -13.91
C ALA A 46 3.30 -18.01 -15.25
N GLN A 47 3.27 -17.28 -16.37
CA GLN A 47 3.15 -17.86 -17.71
C GLN A 47 4.45 -18.49 -18.22
N HIS A 48 5.59 -17.84 -17.99
CA HIS A 48 6.87 -18.25 -18.57
C HIS A 48 7.80 -18.97 -17.58
N GLY A 49 7.47 -18.97 -16.29
CA GLY A 49 8.30 -19.50 -15.23
C GLY A 49 9.44 -18.56 -14.81
N ALA A 50 10.20 -19.00 -13.80
CA ALA A 50 11.34 -18.25 -13.26
C ALA A 50 12.58 -18.31 -14.16
N ILE A 51 12.70 -19.33 -15.00
CA ILE A 51 13.81 -19.55 -15.93
C ILE A 51 13.22 -19.59 -17.34
N VAL A 52 13.74 -18.75 -18.22
CA VAL A 52 13.28 -18.60 -19.61
C VAL A 52 14.42 -18.98 -20.55
N GLN A 53 14.09 -19.56 -21.70
CA GLN A 53 15.11 -19.91 -22.68
C GLN A 53 15.62 -18.66 -23.39
N GLY A 54 16.85 -18.26 -23.08
CA GLY A 54 17.55 -17.17 -23.75
C GLY A 54 18.38 -17.64 -24.94
N ARG A 55 18.91 -16.68 -25.69
CA ARG A 55 19.79 -16.92 -26.86
C ARG A 55 21.04 -17.75 -26.50
N TYR A 56 21.55 -17.60 -25.28
CA TYR A 56 22.79 -18.24 -24.80
C TYR A 56 22.53 -19.38 -23.80
N GLY A 57 21.29 -19.88 -23.71
CA GLY A 57 20.87 -20.91 -22.76
C GLY A 57 19.80 -20.40 -21.78
N PRO A 58 19.48 -21.20 -20.75
CA PRO A 58 18.51 -20.83 -19.72
C PRO A 58 18.97 -19.58 -18.96
N GLN A 59 18.12 -18.57 -18.89
CA GLN A 59 18.37 -17.31 -18.17
C GLN A 59 17.25 -17.04 -17.16
N ILE A 60 17.55 -16.27 -16.12
CA ILE A 60 16.54 -15.80 -15.17
C ILE A 60 15.55 -14.90 -15.91
N ASN A 61 14.26 -15.06 -15.61
CA ASN A 61 13.22 -14.23 -16.19
C ASN A 61 13.47 -12.75 -15.86
N PRO A 62 13.65 -11.84 -16.85
CA PRO A 62 13.88 -10.42 -16.59
C PRO A 62 12.73 -9.76 -15.83
N ALA A 63 11.51 -10.33 -15.89
CA ALA A 63 10.38 -9.86 -15.10
C ALA A 63 10.61 -10.00 -13.59
N LEU A 64 11.44 -10.95 -13.14
CA LEU A 64 11.77 -11.10 -11.71
C LEU A 64 12.58 -9.90 -11.20
N GLU A 65 13.65 -9.53 -11.91
CA GLU A 65 14.47 -8.39 -11.52
C GLU A 65 13.68 -7.08 -11.58
N GLN A 66 12.78 -6.96 -12.56
CA GLN A 66 11.94 -5.79 -12.69
C GLN A 66 10.89 -5.75 -11.58
N ALA A 67 10.24 -6.87 -11.25
CA ALA A 67 9.28 -6.94 -10.15
C ALA A 67 9.91 -6.52 -8.81
N ASP A 68 11.14 -6.95 -8.53
CA ASP A 68 11.84 -6.55 -7.31
C ASP A 68 12.15 -5.05 -7.25
N LYS A 69 12.48 -4.42 -8.39
CA LYS A 69 12.65 -2.97 -8.47
C LYS A 69 11.32 -2.25 -8.20
N HIS A 70 10.23 -2.69 -8.81
CA HIS A 70 8.91 -2.10 -8.61
C HIS A 70 8.43 -2.26 -7.16
N ARG A 71 8.67 -3.41 -6.51
CA ARG A 71 8.41 -3.61 -5.07
C ARG A 71 9.17 -2.63 -4.21
N LYS A 72 10.46 -2.42 -4.48
CA LYS A 72 11.28 -1.43 -3.74
C LYS A 72 10.75 -0.01 -3.92
N THR A 73 10.39 0.38 -5.14
CA THR A 73 9.82 1.70 -5.43
C THR A 73 8.47 1.88 -4.74
N PHE A 74 7.59 0.87 -4.78
CA PHE A 74 6.33 0.88 -4.07
C PHE A 74 6.52 1.09 -2.56
N MET A 75 7.43 0.32 -1.94
CA MET A 75 7.77 0.48 -0.53
C MET A 75 8.37 1.86 -0.21
N ALA A 76 9.13 2.46 -1.12
CA ALA A 76 9.64 3.81 -0.96
C ALA A 76 8.52 4.87 -1.02
N LEU A 77 7.56 4.72 -1.94
CA LEU A 77 6.39 5.59 -2.03
C LEU A 77 5.49 5.50 -0.79
N LEU A 78 5.28 4.28 -0.27
CA LEU A 78 4.54 4.09 0.97
C LEU A 78 5.24 4.73 2.17
N LYS A 79 6.59 4.70 2.20
CA LYS A 79 7.36 5.41 3.22
C LYS A 79 7.26 6.93 3.07
N SER A 80 7.30 7.44 1.85
CA SER A 80 7.18 8.89 1.60
C SER A 80 5.78 9.43 1.84
N LEU A 81 4.75 8.59 1.73
CA LEU A 81 3.38 8.96 2.09
C LEU A 81 3.29 9.39 3.57
N ASN A 82 4.28 8.98 4.40
CA ASN A 82 4.48 9.39 5.79
C ASN A 82 3.17 9.55 6.57
N LEU A 83 2.18 8.69 6.27
CA LEU A 83 0.87 8.71 6.92
C LEU A 83 1.17 8.69 8.41
N PRO A 84 0.58 9.61 9.19
CA PRO A 84 0.84 9.71 10.61
C PRO A 84 0.79 8.32 11.22
N ARG A 85 1.98 7.78 11.54
CA ARG A 85 2.08 6.72 12.51
C ARG A 85 1.83 7.46 13.80
N GLU A 86 0.55 7.58 14.17
CA GLU A 86 0.22 7.61 15.58
C GLU A 86 0.88 6.36 16.15
N THR A 87 2.09 6.56 16.64
CA THR A 87 2.73 5.58 17.49
C THR A 87 1.75 5.41 18.64
N ALA A 88 1.58 4.18 19.13
CA ALA A 88 0.74 3.93 20.30
C ALA A 88 1.11 4.84 21.50
N ALA A 89 2.28 5.48 21.46
CA ALA A 89 2.71 6.54 22.38
C ALA A 89 1.91 7.86 22.28
N GLU A 90 1.50 8.32 21.09
CA GLU A 90 0.71 9.57 20.95
C GLU A 90 -0.73 9.40 21.42
N ILE A 91 -1.34 8.24 21.16
CA ILE A 91 -2.69 7.89 21.68
C ILE A 91 -2.67 7.75 23.21
N ALA A 92 -1.55 7.27 23.77
CA ALA A 92 -1.36 7.18 25.22
C ALA A 92 -1.15 8.55 25.89
N SER A 93 -0.46 9.50 25.23
CA SER A 93 -0.25 10.84 25.79
C SER A 93 -1.50 11.73 25.74
N ILE A 94 -2.36 11.58 24.73
CA ILE A 94 -3.65 12.32 24.66
C ILE A 94 -4.63 11.81 25.73
N SER A 95 -4.49 10.57 26.17
CA SER A 95 -5.37 9.98 27.20
C SER A 95 -4.95 10.29 28.64
N ALA A 96 -3.74 10.82 28.87
CA ALA A 96 -3.19 11.05 30.21
C ALA A 96 -3.34 12.51 30.71
N GLU A 97 -3.55 13.46 29.81
CA GLU A 97 -3.64 14.90 30.15
C GLU A 97 -4.83 15.55 29.44
N GLY A 98 -5.99 15.59 30.12
CA GLY A 98 -7.10 16.46 29.74
C GLY A 98 -8.33 15.75 29.21
N ALA A 99 -9.16 15.26 30.12
CA ALA A 99 -10.57 15.02 29.85
C ALA A 99 -11.29 16.37 29.69
N GLU A 100 -11.32 16.91 28.47
CA GLU A 100 -12.32 17.88 28.04
C GLU A 100 -12.93 17.41 26.72
N VAL A 101 -14.24 17.14 26.78
CA VAL A 101 -15.20 16.86 25.70
C VAL A 101 -14.58 16.53 24.32
N VAL A 102 -14.07 15.31 24.19
CA VAL A 102 -13.54 14.82 22.92
C VAL A 102 -14.71 14.35 22.06
N ASP A 103 -14.87 14.98 20.90
CA ASP A 103 -15.81 14.59 19.86
C ASP A 103 -15.78 13.08 19.63
N LEU A 104 -16.84 12.40 20.05
CA LEU A 104 -17.01 10.94 19.94
C LEU A 104 -16.85 10.46 18.49
N GLU A 105 -17.09 11.35 17.53
CA GLU A 105 -16.93 11.11 16.11
C GLU A 105 -15.45 11.05 15.69
N ALA A 106 -14.59 11.91 16.25
CA ALA A 106 -13.14 11.89 16.00
C ALA A 106 -12.51 10.62 16.59
N ALA A 107 -12.91 10.23 17.80
CA ALA A 107 -12.46 8.98 18.41
C ALA A 107 -12.92 7.73 17.62
N ALA A 108 -14.15 7.74 17.09
CA ALA A 108 -14.65 6.67 16.23
C ALA A 108 -13.96 6.64 14.85
N ALA A 109 -13.63 7.80 14.28
CA ALA A 109 -12.86 7.91 13.04
C ALA A 109 -11.42 7.38 13.22
N LEU A 110 -10.77 7.71 14.35
CA LEU A 110 -9.47 7.17 14.73
C LEU A 110 -9.49 5.64 14.90
N ALA A 111 -10.50 5.09 15.58
CA ALA A 111 -10.66 3.65 15.75
C ALA A 111 -10.94 2.91 14.42
N ARG A 112 -11.76 3.49 13.54
CA ARG A 112 -12.00 2.97 12.18
C ARG A 112 -10.70 2.98 11.36
N SER A 113 -9.97 4.09 11.38
CA SER A 113 -8.66 4.23 10.72
C SER A 113 -7.64 3.20 11.23
N ALA A 114 -7.57 2.95 12.55
CA ALA A 114 -6.65 1.96 13.11
C ALA A 114 -6.98 0.52 12.66
N SER A 115 -8.26 0.16 12.57
CA SER A 115 -8.69 -1.15 12.07
C SER A 115 -8.42 -1.35 10.58
N ALA A 116 -8.64 -0.30 9.77
CA ALA A 116 -8.34 -0.28 8.34
C ALA A 116 -6.84 -0.38 8.08
N ARG A 117 -6.01 0.36 8.85
CA ARG A 117 -4.54 0.28 8.81
C ARG A 117 -4.01 -1.13 9.05
N LYS A 118 -4.58 -1.84 10.04
CA LYS A 118 -4.21 -3.23 10.35
C LYS A 118 -4.59 -4.18 9.19
N ALA A 119 -5.75 -3.98 8.57
CA ALA A 119 -6.19 -4.77 7.43
C ALA A 119 -5.35 -4.51 6.17
N ALA A 120 -5.07 -3.26 5.85
CA ALA A 120 -4.28 -2.86 4.69
C ALA A 120 -2.83 -3.36 4.80
N ASN A 121 -2.16 -3.19 5.95
CA ASN A 121 -0.80 -3.70 6.15
C ASN A 121 -0.73 -5.23 6.08
N ALA A 122 -1.73 -5.94 6.61
CA ALA A 122 -1.80 -7.40 6.51
C ALA A 122 -1.99 -7.89 5.06
N ARG A 123 -2.66 -7.09 4.22
CA ARG A 123 -2.94 -7.41 2.81
C ARG A 123 -1.84 -7.01 1.83
N TRP A 124 -1.22 -5.86 2.07
CA TRP A 124 -0.32 -5.20 1.09
C TRP A 124 1.13 -5.09 1.56
N GLY A 125 1.38 -5.14 2.87
CA GLY A 125 2.71 -4.88 3.45
C GLY A 125 3.57 -6.12 3.69
N ASN A 126 3.01 -7.33 3.57
CA ASN A 126 3.66 -8.57 4.02
C ASN A 126 3.72 -9.64 2.91
N ARG A 127 4.32 -9.29 1.76
CA ARG A 127 4.63 -10.23 0.70
C ARG A 127 6.04 -10.03 0.15
#